data_AF-A0A369JJK2-F1
#
_entry.id   AF-A0A369JJK2-F1
#
_cell.length_a   1.000
_cell.length_b   1.000
_cell.length_c   1.000
_cell.angle_alpha   90.00
_cell.angle_beta   90.00
_cell.angle_gamma   90.00
#
_symmetry.space_group_name_H-M   'P 1'
#
loop_
_entity.id
_entity.type
_entity.pdbx_description
1 polymer ?
#
loop_
_entity_poly.entity_id
_entity_poly.type
_entity_poly.pdbx_seq_one_letter_code
_entity_poly.pdbx_strand_id
1 'polypeptide(L)'
;MPVGIDYASQMFSAMANDLPAGSPERELMELWDLASNSSNERLAEKLPLFVKVLKEDTESKEQILAKPQNSLTTNRGIAAMMALGRLARMNDLVQSQVKDAWPDVFAWIKCTQEYKCAPQIQSSIRAMCSSLLFTLAQDKEMREIMAETPGLLAMLAKFWVAELDYEEHDRYGLTPPPGQLSYSRILLRFISTDKPKWFDEVHLALGKDPLETSRVTLESIRKRIDGADLDFGCLISDLHILHVFCHWNIMPLRDALFSRHGFQTVQKVMEHLLACEGDDQPKASLCLTFCVKYLIISLQLERGRAWAYRIFDAPILRTILQASIWLTTDEFYLAAALDAITPYMLFRSVLYRAERAAEIVAELGLEPQMDKEGPVYQSFQRFKTLLSERLEVAEGHSLGTKVCENAKCSKVSKSKELMKCGGCKKVFYCSKACQVQSWKHGPHRALCKLLTEEPGRAEYASGVGEIKLLPEDYKLVRKIIHHDITKHSEEFVMLRAKLLMSKPNTDLAIVASVLDYTGPELKISVEPDPVGTSFAVWGDGDGHKTLLGMVERVKQKGVPSGMIVRAVLPYGVKPYPCELLLIAHENVH
;
A
#
# COMPACT_ATOMS: atom_id res chain seq x y z
N MET A 1 8.59 -32.65 -3.26
CA MET A 1 8.23 -32.94 -1.85
C MET A 1 8.59 -34.38 -1.42
N PRO A 2 9.83 -34.90 -1.49
CA PRO A 2 10.10 -36.24 -0.94
C PRO A 2 10.62 -36.24 0.51
N VAL A 3 11.41 -35.23 0.92
CA VAL A 3 12.36 -35.40 2.04
C VAL A 3 11.70 -35.45 3.43
N GLY A 4 10.60 -34.72 3.67
CA GLY A 4 9.93 -34.69 4.99
C GLY A 4 9.02 -35.90 5.27
N ILE A 5 8.47 -36.52 4.22
CA ILE A 5 7.61 -37.70 4.35
C ILE A 5 8.47 -38.94 4.62
N ASP A 6 9.69 -38.97 4.10
CA ASP A 6 10.61 -40.11 4.18
C ASP A 6 11.00 -40.45 5.63
N TYR A 7 11.26 -39.46 6.48
CA TYR A 7 11.70 -39.73 7.86
C TYR A 7 10.61 -40.37 8.73
N ALA A 8 9.39 -39.84 8.68
CA ALA A 8 8.26 -40.42 9.39
C ALA A 8 7.88 -41.79 8.77
N SER A 9 7.85 -41.88 7.43
CA SER A 9 7.58 -43.13 6.71
C SER A 9 8.59 -44.23 7.06
N GLN A 10 9.88 -43.92 7.18
CA GLN A 10 10.92 -44.88 7.58
C GLN A 10 10.80 -45.32 9.04
N MET A 11 10.54 -44.36 9.95
CA MET A 11 10.34 -44.65 11.37
C MET A 11 9.12 -45.56 11.59
N PHE A 12 8.01 -45.30 10.89
CA PHE A 12 6.79 -46.09 10.98
C PHE A 12 6.92 -47.44 10.24
N SER A 13 7.53 -47.49 9.06
CA SER A 13 7.71 -48.76 8.32
C SER A 13 8.56 -49.78 9.08
N ALA A 14 9.58 -49.34 9.83
CA ALA A 14 10.40 -50.23 10.65
C ALA A 14 9.62 -50.89 11.81
N MET A 15 8.63 -50.19 12.37
CA MET A 15 7.82 -50.70 13.47
C MET A 15 6.66 -51.60 13.01
N ALA A 16 6.29 -51.58 11.72
CA ALA A 16 5.12 -52.28 11.19
C ALA A 16 5.30 -53.81 11.07
N ASN A 17 6.54 -54.27 10.85
CA ASN A 17 6.83 -55.69 10.59
C ASN A 17 6.66 -56.59 11.82
N ASP A 18 6.68 -56.01 13.02
CA ASP A 18 6.60 -56.75 14.28
C ASP A 18 5.20 -56.75 14.92
N LEU A 19 4.22 -56.10 14.27
CA LEU A 19 2.87 -55.94 14.82
C LEU A 19 1.89 -57.06 14.39
N PRO A 20 1.04 -57.58 15.31
CA PRO A 20 0.06 -58.62 15.00
C PRO A 20 -0.89 -58.21 13.86
N ALA A 21 -1.23 -59.16 12.99
CA ALA A 21 -2.24 -58.96 11.96
C ALA A 21 -3.59 -58.56 12.58
N GLY A 22 -4.20 -57.48 12.09
CA GLY A 22 -5.46 -56.95 12.63
C GLY A 22 -5.33 -56.15 13.94
N SER A 23 -4.11 -55.91 14.42
CA SER A 23 -3.91 -54.97 15.53
C SER A 23 -4.23 -53.53 15.09
N PRO A 24 -4.81 -52.71 15.98
CA PRO A 24 -5.05 -51.29 15.70
C PRO A 24 -3.78 -50.53 15.28
N GLU A 25 -2.62 -50.90 15.80
CA GLU A 25 -1.31 -50.36 15.44
C GLU A 25 -0.91 -50.72 14.00
N ARG A 26 -1.18 -51.96 13.56
CA ARG A 26 -0.92 -52.36 12.17
C ARG A 26 -1.88 -51.69 11.19
N GLU A 27 -3.14 -51.51 11.56
CA GLU A 27 -4.10 -50.75 10.77
C GLU A 27 -3.66 -49.29 10.58
N LEU A 28 -3.13 -48.66 11.64
CA LEU A 28 -2.52 -47.33 11.53
C LEU A 28 -1.34 -47.31 10.56
N MET A 29 -0.46 -48.31 10.62
CA MET A 29 0.69 -48.39 9.71
C MET A 29 0.26 -48.54 8.25
N GLU A 30 -0.75 -49.37 7.99
CA GLU A 30 -1.34 -49.52 6.66
C GLU A 30 -1.98 -48.21 6.19
N LEU A 31 -2.67 -47.47 7.06
CA LEU A 31 -3.20 -46.14 6.75
C LEU A 31 -2.09 -45.13 6.46
N TRP A 32 -0.99 -45.17 7.19
CA TRP A 32 0.16 -44.28 7.00
C TRP A 32 0.90 -44.57 5.69
N ASP A 33 1.17 -45.85 5.40
CA ASP A 33 1.79 -46.29 4.15
C ASP A 33 0.91 -45.94 2.95
N LEU A 34 -0.40 -46.18 3.07
CA LEU A 34 -1.38 -45.76 2.08
C LEU A 34 -1.31 -44.24 1.85
N ALA A 35 -1.38 -43.43 2.92
CA ALA A 35 -1.31 -41.97 2.87
C ALA A 35 0.01 -41.43 2.28
N SER A 36 1.13 -42.12 2.54
CA SER A 36 2.48 -41.62 2.20
C SER A 36 2.97 -42.13 0.84
N ASN A 37 2.74 -43.40 0.53
CA ASN A 37 3.43 -44.09 -0.56
C ASN A 37 2.50 -44.54 -1.70
N SER A 38 1.18 -44.51 -1.52
CA SER A 38 0.25 -44.95 -2.58
C SER A 38 0.02 -43.90 -3.66
N SER A 39 -0.38 -44.39 -4.84
CA SER A 39 -0.86 -43.54 -5.92
C SER A 39 -2.14 -42.82 -5.52
N ASN A 40 -2.44 -41.72 -6.18
CA ASN A 40 -3.61 -40.92 -5.83
C ASN A 40 -4.93 -41.64 -6.18
N GLU A 41 -4.92 -42.52 -7.19
CA GLU A 41 -6.07 -43.38 -7.53
C GLU A 41 -6.38 -44.35 -6.39
N ARG A 42 -5.35 -45.04 -5.88
CA ARG A 42 -5.50 -45.99 -4.76
C ARG A 42 -5.93 -45.28 -3.47
N LEU A 43 -5.46 -44.05 -3.26
CA LEU A 43 -5.94 -43.21 -2.16
C LEU A 43 -7.43 -42.85 -2.31
N ALA A 44 -7.88 -42.55 -3.53
CA ALA A 44 -9.26 -42.15 -3.80
C ALA A 44 -10.24 -43.31 -3.52
N GLU A 45 -9.86 -44.55 -3.83
CA GLU A 45 -10.64 -45.75 -3.48
C GLU A 45 -10.85 -45.92 -1.97
N LYS A 46 -9.91 -45.40 -1.17
CA LYS A 46 -9.91 -45.51 0.29
C LYS A 46 -10.42 -44.25 0.98
N LEU A 47 -10.87 -43.24 0.23
CA LEU A 47 -11.45 -42.02 0.77
C LEU A 47 -12.54 -42.27 1.84
N PRO A 48 -13.51 -43.19 1.64
CA PRO A 48 -14.54 -43.44 2.65
C PRO A 48 -13.97 -43.91 3.99
N LEU A 49 -12.84 -44.64 3.97
CA LEU A 49 -12.16 -45.09 5.18
C LEU A 49 -11.55 -43.91 5.94
N PHE A 50 -10.87 -42.99 5.25
CA PHE A 50 -10.29 -41.80 5.89
C PHE A 50 -11.37 -40.88 6.48
N VAL A 51 -12.46 -40.67 5.74
CA VAL A 51 -13.62 -39.89 6.23
C VAL A 51 -14.24 -40.57 7.45
N LYS A 52 -14.39 -41.89 7.42
CA LYS A 52 -14.88 -42.69 8.54
C LYS A 52 -14.00 -42.53 9.78
N VAL A 53 -12.67 -42.65 9.64
CA VAL A 53 -11.71 -42.45 10.74
C VAL A 53 -11.87 -41.06 11.38
N LEU A 54 -12.08 -40.02 10.57
CA LEU A 54 -12.24 -38.66 11.11
C LEU A 54 -13.56 -38.47 11.89
N LYS A 55 -14.62 -39.19 11.47
CA LYS A 55 -15.98 -39.13 12.05
C LYS A 55 -16.14 -39.98 13.33
N GLU A 56 -15.61 -41.20 13.34
CA GLU A 56 -15.84 -42.18 14.42
C GLU A 56 -15.19 -41.80 15.76
N ASP A 57 -14.26 -40.85 15.75
CA ASP A 57 -13.43 -40.50 16.91
C ASP A 57 -13.83 -39.18 17.58
N THR A 58 -15.13 -38.87 17.67
CA THR A 58 -15.57 -37.60 18.27
C THR A 58 -15.40 -37.57 19.80
N GLU A 59 -15.79 -38.64 20.50
CA GLU A 59 -15.63 -38.76 21.97
C GLU A 59 -14.16 -38.88 22.42
N SER A 60 -13.27 -39.31 21.52
CA SER A 60 -11.85 -39.47 21.83
C SER A 60 -11.05 -38.16 21.72
N LYS A 61 -11.53 -37.13 21.01
CA LYS A 61 -10.83 -35.82 20.86
C LYS A 61 -10.57 -35.12 22.20
N GLU A 62 -11.57 -35.08 23.08
CA GLU A 62 -11.43 -34.49 24.43
C GLU A 62 -10.52 -35.35 25.32
N GLN A 63 -10.58 -36.68 25.17
CA GLN A 63 -9.74 -37.64 25.90
C GLN A 63 -8.27 -37.59 25.44
N ILE A 64 -8.02 -37.33 24.14
CA ILE A 64 -6.69 -37.14 23.54
C ILE A 64 -6.03 -35.89 24.14
N LEU A 65 -6.76 -34.78 24.24
CA LEU A 65 -6.26 -33.55 24.86
C LEU A 65 -5.96 -33.75 26.35
N ALA A 66 -6.72 -34.62 27.03
CA ALA A 66 -6.51 -34.97 28.43
C ALA A 66 -5.32 -35.93 28.68
N LYS A 67 -4.90 -36.73 27.69
CA LYS A 67 -3.82 -37.72 27.81
C LYS A 67 -2.92 -37.75 26.55
N PRO A 68 -1.97 -36.80 26.42
CA PRO A 68 -1.18 -36.61 25.20
C PRO A 68 -0.11 -37.69 24.92
N GLN A 69 0.06 -38.70 25.78
CA GLN A 69 1.05 -39.75 25.52
C GLN A 69 0.47 -40.84 24.61
N ASN A 70 0.76 -40.73 23.31
CA ASN A 70 0.65 -41.79 22.29
C ASN A 70 -0.73 -42.47 22.17
N SER A 71 -1.81 -41.70 22.02
CA SER A 71 -3.04 -42.34 21.54
C SER A 71 -2.88 -42.67 20.06
N LEU A 72 -2.90 -43.96 19.75
CA LEU A 72 -3.01 -44.50 18.40
C LEU A 72 -4.03 -43.72 17.53
N THR A 73 -5.12 -43.29 18.16
CA THR A 73 -6.18 -42.45 17.60
C THR A 73 -5.67 -41.14 17.00
N THR A 74 -4.74 -40.44 17.66
CA THR A 74 -4.16 -39.18 17.13
C THR A 74 -3.40 -39.43 15.84
N ASN A 75 -2.60 -40.49 15.81
CA ASN A 75 -1.84 -40.86 14.62
C ASN A 75 -2.76 -41.27 13.47
N ARG A 76 -3.89 -41.95 13.75
CA ARG A 76 -4.90 -42.30 12.73
C ARG A 76 -5.55 -41.04 12.15
N GLY A 77 -5.90 -40.08 13.01
CA GLY A 77 -6.41 -38.77 12.59
C GLY A 77 -5.41 -38.00 11.73
N ILE A 78 -4.14 -37.97 12.11
CA ILE A 78 -3.07 -37.32 11.33
C ILE A 78 -2.92 -38.00 9.96
N ALA A 79 -2.84 -39.33 9.91
CA ALA A 79 -2.73 -40.08 8.66
C ALA A 79 -3.92 -39.80 7.72
N ALA A 80 -5.15 -39.77 8.27
CA ALA A 80 -6.34 -39.43 7.50
C ALA A 80 -6.29 -37.99 6.96
N MET A 81 -5.87 -37.01 7.76
CA MET A 81 -5.70 -35.62 7.28
C MET A 81 -4.64 -35.50 6.19
N MET A 82 -3.54 -36.25 6.28
CA MET A 82 -2.51 -36.30 5.23
C MET A 82 -3.08 -36.83 3.91
N ALA A 83 -3.80 -37.95 3.97
CA ALA A 83 -4.42 -38.56 2.80
C ALA A 83 -5.42 -37.60 2.14
N LEU A 84 -6.26 -36.93 2.95
CA LEU A 84 -7.19 -35.91 2.45
C LEU A 84 -6.47 -34.73 1.78
N GLY A 85 -5.37 -34.26 2.34
CA GLY A 85 -4.60 -33.15 1.77
C GLY A 85 -4.04 -33.46 0.39
N ARG A 86 -3.64 -34.73 0.16
CA ARG A 86 -3.20 -35.21 -1.15
C ARG A 86 -4.37 -35.33 -2.13
N LEU A 87 -5.50 -35.90 -1.69
CA LEU A 87 -6.65 -36.20 -2.54
C LEU A 87 -7.48 -34.99 -2.95
N ALA A 88 -7.59 -33.98 -2.08
CA ALA A 88 -8.44 -32.81 -2.32
C ALA A 88 -8.03 -32.00 -3.57
N ARG A 89 -6.83 -32.23 -4.12
CA ARG A 89 -6.35 -31.61 -5.37
C ARG A 89 -6.92 -32.22 -6.64
N MET A 90 -7.54 -33.40 -6.58
CA MET A 90 -7.68 -34.25 -7.76
C MET A 90 -9.10 -34.63 -8.16
N ASN A 91 -10.09 -34.46 -7.28
CA ASN A 91 -11.40 -35.06 -7.52
C ASN A 91 -12.54 -34.30 -6.82
N ASP A 92 -13.56 -33.90 -7.60
CA ASP A 92 -14.77 -33.25 -7.10
C ASP A 92 -15.53 -34.13 -6.08
N LEU A 93 -15.49 -35.46 -6.26
CA LEU A 93 -16.08 -36.41 -5.30
C LEU A 93 -15.39 -36.34 -3.93
N VAL A 94 -14.06 -36.14 -3.91
CA VAL A 94 -13.31 -35.95 -2.67
C VAL A 94 -13.76 -34.67 -1.99
N GLN A 95 -13.90 -33.59 -2.75
CA GLN A 95 -14.35 -32.31 -2.19
C GLN A 95 -15.75 -32.42 -1.60
N SER A 96 -16.69 -33.12 -2.26
CA SER A 96 -18.04 -33.35 -1.71
C SER A 96 -18.01 -34.11 -0.38
N GLN A 97 -17.27 -35.21 -0.29
CA GLN A 97 -17.20 -35.98 0.96
C GLN A 97 -16.48 -35.22 2.07
N VAL A 98 -15.47 -34.41 1.73
CA VAL A 98 -14.77 -33.58 2.71
C VAL A 98 -15.65 -32.42 3.19
N LYS A 99 -16.50 -31.84 2.34
CA LYS A 99 -17.51 -30.85 2.76
C LYS A 99 -18.42 -31.43 3.83
N ASP A 100 -18.94 -32.63 3.62
CA ASP A 100 -19.81 -33.34 4.58
C ASP A 100 -19.09 -33.74 5.88
N ALA A 101 -17.76 -33.86 5.85
CA ALA A 101 -16.92 -34.22 6.98
C ALA A 101 -16.17 -33.02 7.59
N TRP A 102 -16.42 -31.80 7.11
CA TRP A 102 -15.62 -30.63 7.47
C TRP A 102 -15.59 -30.33 8.98
N PRO A 103 -16.72 -30.40 9.73
CA PRO A 103 -16.68 -30.16 11.17
C PRO A 103 -15.71 -31.10 11.90
N ASP A 104 -15.64 -32.35 11.48
CA ASP A 104 -14.73 -33.35 12.04
C ASP A 104 -13.27 -33.10 11.66
N VAL A 105 -13.03 -32.77 10.39
CA VAL A 105 -11.71 -32.37 9.88
C VAL A 105 -11.19 -31.18 10.68
N PHE A 106 -12.01 -30.14 10.87
CA PHE A 106 -11.61 -28.95 11.60
C PHE A 106 -11.37 -29.23 13.09
N ALA A 107 -12.19 -30.06 13.72
CA ALA A 107 -11.96 -30.49 15.10
C ALA A 107 -10.63 -31.24 15.26
N TRP A 108 -10.26 -32.07 14.27
CA TRP A 108 -8.96 -32.73 14.23
C TRP A 108 -7.81 -31.75 14.05
N ILE A 109 -7.96 -30.75 13.17
CA ILE A 109 -6.96 -29.67 13.02
C ILE A 109 -6.76 -28.93 14.35
N LYS A 110 -7.82 -28.62 15.11
CA LYS A 110 -7.67 -28.01 16.44
C LYS A 110 -6.92 -28.93 17.41
N CYS A 111 -7.35 -30.19 17.47
CA CYS A 111 -6.77 -31.19 18.37
C CYS A 111 -5.25 -31.37 18.15
N THR A 112 -4.81 -31.47 16.89
CA THR A 112 -3.39 -31.65 16.58
C THR A 112 -2.53 -30.41 16.85
N GLN A 113 -3.14 -29.24 17.03
CA GLN A 113 -2.43 -27.99 17.32
C GLN A 113 -2.19 -27.83 18.83
N GLU A 114 -3.06 -28.40 19.66
CA GLU A 114 -2.91 -28.47 21.11
C GLU A 114 -2.08 -29.69 21.56
N TYR A 115 -1.83 -30.64 20.64
CA TYR A 115 -1.05 -31.83 20.89
C TYR A 115 0.40 -31.50 21.24
N LYS A 116 0.83 -31.88 22.46
CA LYS A 116 2.21 -31.66 22.92
C LYS A 116 3.10 -32.78 22.43
N CYS A 117 3.91 -32.49 21.41
CA CYS A 117 4.91 -33.42 20.87
C CYS A 117 6.28 -32.76 20.69
N ALA A 118 7.26 -33.54 20.23
CA ALA A 118 8.57 -33.00 19.89
C ALA A 118 8.43 -31.91 18.81
N PRO A 119 9.24 -30.82 18.83
CA PRO A 119 9.13 -29.71 17.90
C PRO A 119 9.12 -30.11 16.42
N GLN A 120 9.90 -31.13 16.06
CA GLN A 120 9.96 -31.68 14.70
C GLN A 120 8.61 -32.25 14.26
N ILE A 121 7.97 -33.05 15.13
CA ILE A 121 6.66 -33.64 14.86
C ILE A 121 5.61 -32.53 14.77
N GLN A 122 5.65 -31.54 15.66
CA GLN A 122 4.72 -30.41 15.62
C GLN A 122 4.85 -29.61 14.32
N SER A 123 6.08 -29.40 13.85
CA SER A 123 6.36 -28.73 12.58
C SER A 123 5.79 -29.53 11.39
N SER A 124 5.97 -30.85 11.37
CA SER A 124 5.36 -31.71 10.34
C SER A 124 3.84 -31.64 10.38
N ILE A 125 3.22 -31.72 11.57
CA ILE A 125 1.76 -31.58 11.74
C ILE A 125 1.27 -30.25 11.17
N ARG A 126 1.94 -29.14 11.49
CA ARG A 126 1.59 -27.82 10.97
C ARG A 126 1.73 -27.74 9.45
N ALA A 127 2.81 -28.26 8.89
CA ALA A 127 3.00 -28.31 7.44
C ALA A 127 1.86 -29.08 6.75
N MET A 128 1.45 -30.22 7.32
CA MET A 128 0.35 -31.03 6.78
C MET A 128 -1.00 -30.31 6.88
N CYS A 129 -1.32 -29.73 8.04
CA CYS A 129 -2.53 -28.93 8.21
C CYS A 129 -2.54 -27.73 7.24
N SER A 130 -1.41 -27.03 7.06
CA SER A 130 -1.31 -25.89 6.15
C SER A 130 -1.58 -26.31 4.69
N SER A 131 -1.02 -27.45 4.25
CA SER A 131 -1.23 -27.99 2.91
C SER A 131 -2.68 -28.43 2.68
N LEU A 132 -3.29 -29.08 3.67
CA LEU A 132 -4.70 -29.48 3.63
C LEU A 132 -5.60 -28.23 3.53
N LEU A 133 -5.44 -27.27 4.44
CA LEU A 133 -6.23 -26.05 4.48
C LEU A 133 -6.09 -25.23 3.19
N PHE A 134 -4.87 -25.07 2.68
CA PHE A 134 -4.63 -24.37 1.42
C PHE A 134 -5.31 -25.07 0.25
N THR A 135 -5.25 -26.40 0.20
CA THR A 135 -5.86 -27.21 -0.87
C THR A 135 -7.38 -27.11 -0.84
N LEU A 136 -7.99 -27.27 0.34
CA LEU A 136 -9.45 -27.17 0.50
C LEU A 136 -9.97 -25.77 0.18
N ALA A 137 -9.22 -24.72 0.54
CA ALA A 137 -9.61 -23.34 0.26
C ALA A 137 -9.56 -22.94 -1.23
N GLN A 138 -9.06 -23.81 -2.12
CA GLN A 138 -9.12 -23.57 -3.57
C GLN A 138 -10.54 -23.67 -4.10
N ASP A 139 -11.33 -24.62 -3.60
CA ASP A 139 -12.74 -24.76 -3.96
C ASP A 139 -13.57 -23.62 -3.37
N LYS A 140 -14.48 -23.05 -4.18
CA LYS A 140 -15.26 -21.88 -3.78
C LYS A 140 -16.25 -22.20 -2.67
N GLU A 141 -17.01 -23.27 -2.82
CA GLU A 141 -18.03 -23.68 -1.85
C GLU A 141 -17.38 -24.13 -0.54
N MET A 142 -16.30 -24.91 -0.62
CA MET A 142 -15.53 -25.30 0.56
C MET A 142 -14.97 -24.08 1.28
N ARG A 143 -14.43 -23.10 0.55
CA ARG A 143 -13.95 -21.84 1.13
C ARG A 143 -15.05 -21.07 1.86
N GLU A 144 -16.28 -21.06 1.34
CA GLU A 144 -17.43 -20.44 2.02
C GLU A 144 -17.77 -21.18 3.33
N ILE A 145 -17.82 -22.52 3.31
CA ILE A 145 -18.02 -23.34 4.51
C ILE A 145 -16.92 -23.06 5.55
N MET A 146 -15.65 -23.05 5.12
CA MET A 146 -14.50 -22.75 5.96
C MET A 146 -14.59 -21.33 6.56
N ALA A 147 -14.95 -20.33 5.75
CA ALA A 147 -15.08 -18.95 6.20
C ALA A 147 -16.19 -18.75 7.26
N GLU A 148 -17.27 -19.53 7.17
CA GLU A 148 -18.36 -19.51 8.16
C GLU A 148 -18.07 -20.38 9.39
N THR A 149 -16.93 -21.09 9.42
CA THR A 149 -16.57 -21.98 10.52
C THR A 149 -16.00 -21.19 11.71
N PRO A 150 -16.66 -21.18 12.88
CA PRO A 150 -16.25 -20.34 14.00
C PRO A 150 -14.83 -20.63 14.50
N GLY A 151 -14.00 -19.59 14.49
CA GLY A 151 -12.64 -19.62 15.01
C GLY A 151 -11.59 -20.18 14.06
N LEU A 152 -11.93 -20.55 12.81
CA LEU A 152 -10.95 -20.97 11.82
C LEU A 152 -10.00 -19.81 11.47
N LEU A 153 -10.54 -18.64 11.15
CA LEU A 153 -9.73 -17.48 10.72
C LEU A 153 -8.91 -16.95 11.90
N ALA A 154 -9.48 -16.96 13.10
CA ALA A 154 -8.74 -16.65 14.32
C ALA A 154 -7.57 -17.62 14.58
N MET A 155 -7.76 -18.91 14.32
CA MET A 155 -6.69 -19.91 14.42
C MET A 155 -5.60 -19.68 13.36
N LEU A 156 -5.99 -19.41 12.11
CA LEU A 156 -5.05 -19.08 11.03
C LEU A 156 -4.23 -17.82 11.34
N ALA A 157 -4.85 -16.78 11.90
CA ALA A 157 -4.17 -15.56 12.34
C ALA A 157 -3.11 -15.86 13.40
N LYS A 158 -3.45 -16.66 14.42
CA LYS A 158 -2.50 -17.07 15.46
C LYS A 158 -1.32 -17.85 14.88
N PHE A 159 -1.55 -18.70 13.88
CA PHE A 159 -0.47 -19.41 13.23
C PHE A 159 0.40 -18.51 12.36
N TRP A 160 -0.20 -17.54 11.69
CA TRP A 160 0.55 -16.52 10.97
C TRP A 160 1.46 -15.70 11.91
N VAL A 161 1.01 -15.37 13.12
CA VAL A 161 1.89 -14.77 14.15
C VAL A 161 2.99 -15.73 14.57
N ALA A 162 2.63 -16.97 14.88
CA ALA A 162 3.59 -17.97 15.34
C ALA A 162 4.70 -18.26 14.30
N GLU A 163 4.42 -18.10 13.00
CA GLU A 163 5.44 -18.17 11.94
C GLU A 163 6.54 -17.12 12.09
N LEU A 164 6.25 -15.97 12.69
CA LEU A 164 7.24 -14.94 12.96
C LEU A 164 8.16 -15.35 14.11
N ASP A 165 7.64 -16.02 15.15
CA ASP A 165 8.44 -16.41 16.31
C ASP A 165 9.31 -17.66 16.06
N TYR A 166 9.20 -18.27 14.87
CA TYR A 166 9.83 -19.54 14.53
C TYR A 166 11.36 -19.50 14.31
N GLU A 167 12.00 -18.34 14.48
CA GLU A 167 13.47 -18.19 14.40
C GLU A 167 14.24 -19.10 15.39
N GLU A 168 13.59 -19.67 16.39
CA GLU A 168 14.22 -20.67 17.28
C GLU A 168 14.51 -22.02 16.62
N HIS A 169 13.98 -22.34 15.44
CA HIS A 169 14.32 -23.60 14.74
C HIS A 169 15.71 -23.58 14.08
N ASP A 170 16.25 -22.40 13.78
CA ASP A 170 17.64 -22.24 13.34
C ASP A 170 18.63 -22.62 14.45
N ARG A 171 18.27 -22.45 15.74
CA ARG A 171 19.11 -22.94 16.86
C ARG A 171 19.27 -24.46 16.88
N TYR A 172 18.34 -25.20 16.27
CA TYR A 172 18.37 -26.66 16.18
C TYR A 172 18.74 -27.17 14.78
N GLY A 173 19.06 -26.29 13.83
CA GLY A 173 19.39 -26.66 12.45
C GLY A 173 18.24 -27.32 11.68
N LEU A 174 16.99 -27.08 12.09
CA LEU A 174 15.82 -27.65 11.44
C LEU A 174 15.33 -26.69 10.35
N THR A 175 15.62 -27.01 9.09
CA THR A 175 14.96 -26.34 7.97
C THR A 175 13.45 -26.59 8.05
N PRO A 176 12.59 -25.59 7.78
CA PRO A 176 11.16 -25.81 7.71
C PRO A 176 10.88 -26.97 6.74
N PRO A 177 9.95 -27.89 7.07
CA PRO A 177 9.70 -29.07 6.26
C PRO A 177 9.41 -28.65 4.82
N PRO A 178 10.05 -29.28 3.82
CA PRO A 178 9.79 -28.96 2.43
C PRO A 178 8.31 -29.13 2.12
N GLY A 179 7.62 -28.01 1.82
CA GLY A 179 6.19 -27.98 1.53
C GLY A 179 5.30 -27.36 2.60
N GLN A 180 5.84 -26.85 3.73
CA GLN A 180 5.07 -25.99 4.62
C GLN A 180 4.65 -24.72 3.86
N LEU A 181 3.35 -24.48 3.77
CA LEU A 181 2.82 -23.26 3.15
C LEU A 181 2.64 -22.19 4.23
N SER A 182 3.05 -20.96 3.94
CA SER A 182 2.80 -19.82 4.81
C SER A 182 1.31 -19.68 5.12
N TYR A 183 0.95 -19.48 6.39
CA TYR A 183 -0.44 -19.25 6.77
C TYR A 183 -1.02 -17.97 6.14
N SER A 184 -0.18 -17.00 5.77
CA SER A 184 -0.64 -15.85 4.97
C SER A 184 -1.18 -16.24 3.60
N ARG A 185 -0.65 -17.28 2.96
CA ARG A 185 -1.18 -17.80 1.67
C ARG A 185 -2.55 -18.45 1.83
N ILE A 186 -2.82 -19.01 3.00
CA ILE A 186 -4.12 -19.59 3.34
C ILE A 186 -5.10 -18.47 3.64
N LEU A 187 -4.71 -17.53 4.52
CA LEU A 187 -5.51 -16.35 4.86
C LEU A 187 -5.91 -15.57 3.61
N LEU A 188 -4.99 -15.37 2.67
CA LEU A 188 -5.25 -14.72 1.38
C LEU A 188 -6.48 -15.29 0.65
N ARG A 189 -6.76 -16.60 0.77
CA ARG A 189 -7.93 -17.20 0.13
C ARG A 189 -9.24 -16.65 0.69
N PHE A 190 -9.27 -16.24 1.94
CA PHE A 190 -10.45 -15.73 2.65
C PHE A 190 -10.60 -14.21 2.56
N ILE A 191 -9.62 -13.52 1.99
CA ILE A 191 -9.66 -12.06 1.84
C ILE A 191 -10.62 -11.71 0.71
N SER A 192 -11.74 -11.10 1.09
CA SER A 192 -12.62 -10.38 0.17
C SER A 192 -12.56 -8.90 0.49
N THR A 193 -12.62 -8.08 -0.56
CA THR A 193 -12.78 -6.62 -0.46
C THR A 193 -14.16 -6.21 0.02
N ASP A 194 -15.16 -7.09 -0.07
CA ASP A 194 -16.57 -6.71 0.04
C ASP A 194 -17.20 -7.04 1.40
N LYS A 195 -16.60 -7.94 2.19
CA LYS A 195 -17.09 -8.33 3.53
C LYS A 195 -15.96 -8.66 4.52
N PRO A 196 -15.79 -7.90 5.63
CA PRO A 196 -14.63 -8.00 6.50
C PRO A 196 -14.76 -9.06 7.61
N LYS A 197 -15.60 -10.11 7.47
CA LYS A 197 -15.68 -11.17 8.51
C LYS A 197 -14.30 -11.70 8.87
N TRP A 198 -13.45 -11.90 7.85
CA TRP A 198 -12.07 -12.31 8.03
C TRP A 198 -11.23 -11.27 8.79
N PHE A 199 -11.42 -9.98 8.49
CA PHE A 199 -10.70 -8.90 9.13
C PHE A 199 -11.05 -8.83 10.62
N ASP A 200 -12.35 -8.89 10.96
CA ASP A 200 -12.80 -8.84 12.35
C ASP A 200 -12.26 -10.01 13.16
N GLU A 201 -12.26 -11.22 12.58
CA GLU A 201 -11.73 -12.41 13.24
C GLU A 201 -10.20 -12.38 13.38
N VAL A 202 -9.48 -11.96 12.35
CA VAL A 202 -8.02 -11.83 12.41
C VAL A 202 -7.63 -10.75 13.42
N HIS A 203 -8.23 -9.58 13.35
CA HIS A 203 -7.96 -8.49 14.27
C HIS A 203 -8.33 -8.85 15.72
N LEU A 204 -9.46 -9.54 15.93
CA LEU A 204 -9.84 -10.10 17.24
C LEU A 204 -8.83 -11.12 17.76
N ALA A 205 -8.33 -12.00 16.89
CA ALA A 205 -7.35 -13.01 17.27
C ALA A 205 -6.01 -12.41 17.69
N LEU A 206 -5.68 -11.23 17.16
CA LEU A 206 -4.54 -10.41 17.54
C LEU A 206 -4.85 -9.46 18.73
N GLY A 207 -5.86 -9.79 19.53
CA GLY A 207 -6.21 -9.06 20.75
C GLY A 207 -6.92 -7.73 20.52
N LYS A 208 -7.37 -7.44 19.29
CA LYS A 208 -7.87 -6.13 18.86
C LYS A 208 -6.86 -5.01 19.07
N ASP A 209 -5.56 -5.34 19.08
CA ASP A 209 -4.49 -4.35 19.16
C ASP A 209 -4.06 -3.95 17.73
N PRO A 210 -4.34 -2.70 17.31
CA PRO A 210 -3.96 -2.20 16.00
C PRO A 210 -2.44 -2.13 15.81
N LEU A 211 -1.68 -1.90 16.88
CA LEU A 211 -0.22 -1.87 16.83
C LEU A 211 0.34 -3.27 16.58
N GLU A 212 -0.18 -4.27 17.28
CA GLU A 212 0.22 -5.67 17.08
C GLU A 212 -0.14 -6.18 15.70
N THR A 213 -1.35 -5.86 15.20
CA THR A 213 -1.75 -6.22 13.84
C THR A 213 -0.83 -5.59 12.79
N SER A 214 -0.45 -4.32 12.97
CA SER A 214 0.52 -3.64 12.11
C SER A 214 1.91 -4.28 12.19
N ARG A 215 2.38 -4.56 13.41
CA ARG A 215 3.69 -5.21 13.65
C ARG A 215 3.78 -6.54 12.92
N VAL A 216 2.82 -7.45 13.15
CA VAL A 216 2.77 -8.78 12.53
C VAL A 216 2.79 -8.67 11.00
N THR A 217 1.98 -7.78 10.43
CA THR A 217 1.90 -7.58 8.98
C THR A 217 3.24 -7.11 8.40
N LEU A 218 3.82 -6.06 8.98
CA LEU A 218 5.07 -5.47 8.49
C LEU A 218 6.28 -6.37 8.73
N GLU A 219 6.30 -7.09 9.85
CA GLU A 219 7.38 -8.02 10.19
C GLU A 219 7.35 -9.28 9.33
N SER A 220 6.16 -9.80 8.97
CA SER A 220 6.03 -10.87 7.97
C SER A 220 6.69 -10.48 6.66
N ILE A 221 6.33 -9.30 6.12
CA ILE A 221 6.92 -8.76 4.88
C ILE A 221 8.44 -8.63 4.99
N ARG A 222 8.94 -8.07 6.11
CA ARG A 222 10.37 -7.91 6.35
C ARG A 222 11.11 -9.24 6.33
N LYS A 223 10.60 -10.25 7.05
CA LYS A 223 11.21 -11.59 7.07
C LYS A 223 11.24 -12.25 5.70
N ARG A 224 10.26 -11.98 4.83
CA ARG A 224 10.27 -12.51 3.45
C ARG A 224 11.36 -11.88 2.58
N ILE A 225 11.61 -10.58 2.71
CA ILE A 225 12.65 -9.89 1.92
C ILE A 225 14.06 -10.07 2.47
N ASP A 226 14.19 -10.34 3.77
CA ASP A 226 15.50 -10.58 4.42
C ASP A 226 15.92 -12.07 4.29
N GLY A 227 15.05 -12.94 3.79
CA GLY A 227 15.34 -14.35 3.53
C GLY A 227 16.35 -14.57 2.40
N ALA A 228 17.06 -15.70 2.42
CA ALA A 228 18.06 -16.05 1.41
C ALA A 228 17.46 -16.19 -0.01
N ASP A 229 16.25 -16.74 -0.10
CA ASP A 229 15.48 -16.89 -1.34
C ASP A 229 14.13 -16.19 -1.21
N LEU A 230 13.73 -15.46 -2.25
CA LEU A 230 12.48 -14.71 -2.26
C LEU A 230 11.29 -15.61 -2.64
N ASP A 231 10.49 -16.04 -1.65
CA ASP A 231 9.20 -16.69 -1.92
C ASP A 231 8.14 -15.63 -2.29
N PHE A 232 8.02 -15.37 -3.60
CA PHE A 232 7.00 -14.47 -4.15
C PHE A 232 5.57 -14.85 -3.74
N GLY A 233 5.25 -16.14 -3.60
CA GLY A 233 3.89 -16.55 -3.23
C GLY A 233 3.53 -16.09 -1.81
N CYS A 234 4.49 -16.17 -0.89
CA CYS A 234 4.34 -15.63 0.47
C CYS A 234 4.33 -14.10 0.47
N LEU A 235 5.27 -13.46 -0.23
CA LEU A 235 5.35 -12.00 -0.29
C LEU A 235 4.10 -11.36 -0.90
N ILE A 236 3.57 -11.92 -2.00
CA ILE A 236 2.29 -11.49 -2.61
C ILE A 236 1.17 -11.56 -1.58
N SER A 237 1.12 -12.63 -0.79
CA SER A 237 0.07 -12.83 0.21
C SER A 237 0.15 -11.80 1.32
N ASP A 238 1.36 -11.55 1.83
CA ASP A 238 1.60 -10.57 2.90
C ASP A 238 1.32 -9.13 2.43
N LEU A 239 1.74 -8.78 1.21
CA LEU A 239 1.48 -7.47 0.62
C LEU A 239 -0.01 -7.25 0.31
N HIS A 240 -0.74 -8.30 -0.08
CA HIS A 240 -2.18 -8.20 -0.29
C HIS A 240 -2.92 -8.05 1.05
N ILE A 241 -2.53 -8.79 2.10
CA ILE A 241 -3.06 -8.58 3.46
C ILE A 241 -2.84 -7.13 3.89
N LEU A 242 -1.63 -6.60 3.71
CA LEU A 242 -1.30 -5.19 3.97
C LEU A 242 -2.23 -4.25 3.20
N HIS A 243 -2.37 -4.45 1.89
CA HIS A 243 -3.24 -3.63 1.05
C HIS A 243 -4.67 -3.60 1.57
N VAL A 244 -5.23 -4.77 1.92
CA VAL A 244 -6.60 -4.84 2.40
C VAL A 244 -6.74 -4.20 3.78
N PHE A 245 -5.80 -4.41 4.71
CA PHE A 245 -5.78 -3.72 6.00
C PHE A 245 -5.71 -2.19 5.87
N CYS A 246 -5.05 -1.67 4.84
CA CYS A 246 -5.03 -0.24 4.57
C CYS A 246 -6.37 0.30 4.04
N HIS A 247 -7.18 -0.54 3.39
CA HIS A 247 -8.48 -0.15 2.85
C HIS A 247 -9.57 -0.10 3.92
N TRP A 248 -9.49 -0.97 4.93
CA TRP A 248 -10.47 -0.98 6.03
C TRP A 248 -10.19 0.17 7.01
N ASN A 249 -11.21 1.00 7.21
CA ASN A 249 -11.08 2.30 7.87
C ASN A 249 -10.99 2.24 9.41
N ILE A 250 -10.12 1.40 9.96
CA ILE A 250 -9.80 1.38 11.40
C ILE A 250 -8.64 2.34 11.65
N MET A 251 -8.97 3.57 12.07
CA MET A 251 -7.99 4.67 12.23
C MET A 251 -6.68 4.24 12.91
N PRO A 252 -6.69 3.58 14.09
CA PRO A 252 -5.44 3.30 14.77
C PRO A 252 -4.57 2.24 14.07
N LEU A 253 -5.20 1.29 13.37
CA LEU A 253 -4.46 0.27 12.60
C LEU A 253 -3.81 0.92 11.40
N ARG A 254 -4.58 1.75 10.71
CA ARG A 254 -4.14 2.47 9.53
C ARG A 254 -2.96 3.39 9.87
N ASP A 255 -3.06 4.20 10.93
CA ASP A 255 -1.99 5.09 11.37
C ASP A 255 -0.72 4.29 11.74
N ALA A 256 -0.88 3.10 12.33
CA ALA A 256 0.23 2.20 12.64
C ALA A 256 0.88 1.61 11.37
N LEU A 257 0.08 1.23 10.37
CA LEU A 257 0.55 0.71 9.07
C LEU A 257 1.20 1.80 8.22
N PHE A 258 0.71 3.03 8.29
CA PHE A 258 1.25 4.22 7.64
C PHE A 258 2.32 4.92 8.49
N SER A 259 2.75 4.30 9.59
CA SER A 259 3.90 4.77 10.35
C SER A 259 5.16 4.82 9.47
N ARG A 260 6.17 5.55 9.94
CA ARG A 260 7.48 5.62 9.29
C ARG A 260 8.07 4.23 9.01
N HIS A 261 7.84 3.28 9.92
CA HIS A 261 8.32 1.91 9.77
C HIS A 261 7.60 1.15 8.65
N GLY A 262 6.29 1.37 8.48
CA GLY A 262 5.55 0.78 7.37
C GLY A 262 6.04 1.27 6.01
N PHE A 263 6.17 2.59 5.87
CA PHE A 263 6.70 3.20 4.64
C PHE A 263 8.12 2.69 4.31
N GLN A 264 9.03 2.66 5.30
CA GLN A 264 10.39 2.15 5.11
C GLN A 264 10.42 0.66 4.72
N THR A 265 9.50 -0.14 5.26
CA THR A 265 9.41 -1.56 4.93
C THR A 265 8.97 -1.73 3.47
N VAL A 266 7.91 -1.04 3.03
CA VAL A 266 7.44 -1.09 1.64
C VAL A 266 8.49 -0.53 0.66
N GLN A 267 9.20 0.54 1.04
CA GLN A 267 10.29 1.07 0.22
C GLN A 267 11.40 0.02 0.00
N LYS A 268 11.85 -0.67 1.05
CA LYS A 268 12.85 -1.75 0.93
C LYS A 268 12.38 -2.89 0.04
N VAL A 269 11.10 -3.27 0.16
CA VAL A 269 10.49 -4.27 -0.73
C VAL A 269 10.60 -3.83 -2.19
N MET A 270 10.23 -2.59 -2.50
CA MET A 270 10.35 -2.05 -3.86
C MET A 270 11.79 -2.07 -4.37
N GLU A 271 12.75 -1.65 -3.55
CA GLU A 271 14.18 -1.65 -3.90
C GLU A 271 14.70 -3.05 -4.21
N HIS A 272 14.31 -4.05 -3.41
CA HIS A 272 14.69 -5.44 -3.62
C HIS A 272 14.06 -6.03 -4.89
N LEU A 273 12.75 -5.82 -5.10
CA LEU A 273 12.01 -6.34 -6.25
C LEU A 273 12.47 -5.72 -7.58
N LEU A 274 12.89 -4.44 -7.56
CA LEU A 274 13.43 -3.76 -8.73
C LEU A 274 14.78 -4.31 -9.20
N ALA A 275 15.43 -5.17 -8.40
CA ALA A 275 16.65 -5.87 -8.76
C ALA A 275 16.40 -7.28 -9.34
N CYS A 276 15.14 -7.73 -9.42
CA CYS A 276 14.81 -9.04 -9.98
C CYS A 276 15.01 -9.08 -11.51
N GLU A 277 15.50 -10.21 -12.00
CA GLU A 277 15.77 -10.46 -13.43
C GLU A 277 15.12 -11.78 -13.88
N GLY A 278 14.94 -11.94 -15.20
CA GLY A 278 14.47 -13.20 -15.81
C GLY A 278 13.04 -13.59 -15.41
N ASP A 279 12.84 -14.88 -15.12
CA ASP A 279 11.53 -15.50 -14.92
C ASP A 279 10.75 -15.00 -13.69
N ASP A 280 11.42 -14.25 -12.80
CA ASP A 280 10.80 -13.71 -11.59
C ASP A 280 10.17 -12.32 -11.79
N GLN A 281 10.45 -11.65 -12.92
CA GLN A 281 9.91 -10.31 -13.22
C GLN A 281 8.38 -10.22 -13.20
N PRO A 282 7.60 -11.18 -13.74
CA PRO A 282 6.14 -11.10 -13.65
C PRO A 282 5.62 -11.17 -12.20
N LYS A 283 6.26 -11.98 -11.36
CA LYS A 283 5.89 -12.10 -9.94
C LYS A 283 6.31 -10.85 -9.16
N ALA A 284 7.49 -10.32 -9.46
CA ALA A 284 7.97 -9.06 -8.90
C ALA A 284 7.05 -7.90 -9.28
N SER A 285 6.58 -7.85 -10.53
CA SER A 285 5.62 -6.86 -11.01
C SER A 285 4.33 -6.86 -10.18
N LEU A 286 3.78 -8.04 -9.88
CA LEU A 286 2.58 -8.15 -9.03
C LEU A 286 2.84 -7.63 -7.60
N CYS A 287 3.96 -7.98 -6.99
CA CYS A 287 4.35 -7.44 -5.67
C CYS A 287 4.52 -5.91 -5.70
N LEU A 288 5.17 -5.39 -6.74
CA LEU A 288 5.34 -3.95 -6.95
C LEU A 288 4.00 -3.24 -7.06
N THR A 289 3.02 -3.80 -7.77
CA THR A 289 1.67 -3.25 -7.85
C THR A 289 1.00 -3.16 -6.47
N PHE A 290 1.17 -4.14 -5.57
CA PHE A 290 0.65 -4.03 -4.19
C PHE A 290 1.39 -2.96 -3.38
N CYS A 291 2.69 -2.75 -3.60
CA CYS A 291 3.44 -1.66 -2.98
C CYS A 291 2.90 -0.30 -3.44
N VAL A 292 2.62 -0.14 -4.74
CA VAL A 292 1.96 1.05 -5.30
C VAL A 292 0.59 1.23 -4.66
N LYS A 293 -0.21 0.17 -4.53
CA LYS A 293 -1.54 0.22 -3.90
C LYS A 293 -1.48 0.75 -2.47
N TYR A 294 -0.55 0.26 -1.66
CA TYR A 294 -0.30 0.76 -0.30
C TYR A 294 0.00 2.27 -0.30
N LEU A 295 0.92 2.72 -1.15
CA LEU A 295 1.33 4.13 -1.21
C LEU A 295 0.20 5.05 -1.68
N ILE A 296 -0.59 4.65 -2.67
CA ILE A 296 -1.71 5.46 -3.16
C ILE A 296 -2.84 5.55 -2.14
N ILE A 297 -3.15 4.46 -1.42
CA ILE A 297 -4.13 4.51 -0.32
C ILE A 297 -3.65 5.48 0.77
N SER A 298 -2.36 5.45 1.13
CA SER A 298 -1.81 6.39 2.11
C SER A 298 -1.96 7.86 1.66
N LEU A 299 -1.75 8.13 0.36
CA LEU A 299 -1.92 9.46 -0.23
C LEU A 299 -3.37 9.95 -0.20
N GLN A 300 -4.32 9.07 -0.51
CA GLN A 300 -5.76 9.40 -0.58
C GLN A 300 -6.38 9.61 0.81
N LEU A 301 -5.95 8.81 1.80
CA LEU A 301 -6.55 8.79 3.12
C LEU A 301 -5.93 9.79 4.10
N GLU A 302 -4.60 9.96 4.08
CA GLU A 302 -3.90 10.83 5.05
C GLU A 302 -3.62 12.25 4.53
N ARG A 303 -4.37 12.68 3.50
CA ARG A 303 -4.50 14.08 3.02
C ARG A 303 -3.24 14.92 3.25
N GLY A 304 -2.14 14.54 2.61
CA GLY A 304 -0.84 15.08 2.99
C GLY A 304 0.09 15.33 1.81
N ARG A 305 0.44 16.60 1.61
CA ARG A 305 1.72 16.98 0.98
C ARG A 305 2.90 16.20 1.57
N ALA A 306 2.87 15.90 2.88
CA ALA A 306 3.88 15.10 3.56
C ALA A 306 3.98 13.67 2.98
N TRP A 307 2.87 13.06 2.58
CA TRP A 307 2.86 11.76 1.91
C TRP A 307 3.34 11.86 0.47
N ALA A 308 2.88 12.86 -0.29
CA ALA A 308 3.40 13.08 -1.63
C ALA A 308 4.92 13.29 -1.63
N TYR A 309 5.44 14.04 -0.66
CA TYR A 309 6.88 14.19 -0.44
C TYR A 309 7.57 12.83 -0.25
N ARG A 310 7.05 11.98 0.64
CA ARG A 310 7.62 10.65 0.93
C ARG A 310 7.53 9.72 -0.27
N ILE A 311 6.41 9.73 -0.98
CA ILE A 311 6.16 8.88 -2.14
C ILE A 311 7.23 9.08 -3.21
N PHE A 312 7.66 10.32 -3.48
CA PHE A 312 8.75 10.59 -4.42
C PHE A 312 10.16 10.38 -3.83
N ASP A 313 10.33 10.20 -2.52
CA ASP A 313 11.58 9.70 -1.93
C ASP A 313 11.72 8.17 -2.09
N ALA A 314 10.60 7.45 -2.22
CA ALA A 314 10.60 6.05 -2.67
C ALA A 314 10.83 5.98 -4.19
N PRO A 315 11.28 4.83 -4.74
CA PRO A 315 11.44 4.64 -6.18
C PRO A 315 10.09 4.47 -6.92
N ILE A 316 9.03 5.18 -6.50
CA ILE A 316 7.64 4.98 -6.99
C ILE A 316 7.51 5.13 -8.50
N LEU A 317 8.14 6.15 -9.08
CA LEU A 317 8.03 6.40 -10.52
C LEU A 317 8.71 5.25 -11.29
N ARG A 318 9.92 4.86 -10.89
CA ARG A 318 10.60 3.68 -11.42
C ARG A 318 9.73 2.43 -11.27
N THR A 319 9.14 2.21 -10.09
CA THR A 319 8.29 1.06 -9.80
C THR A 319 7.08 0.98 -10.72
N ILE A 320 6.33 2.07 -10.88
CA ILE A 320 5.14 2.11 -11.74
C ILE A 320 5.52 1.74 -13.18
N LEU A 321 6.57 2.35 -13.72
CA LEU A 321 6.98 2.13 -15.11
C LEU A 321 7.56 0.72 -15.29
N GLN A 322 8.42 0.26 -14.38
CA GLN A 322 9.03 -1.07 -14.45
C GLN A 322 7.97 -2.18 -14.34
N ALA A 323 7.00 -2.04 -13.43
CA ALA A 323 5.91 -3.00 -13.30
C ALA A 323 5.06 -3.09 -14.58
N SER A 324 4.83 -1.95 -15.26
CA SER A 324 4.15 -1.95 -16.56
C SER A 324 4.96 -2.66 -17.66
N ILE A 325 6.28 -2.45 -17.71
CA ILE A 325 7.17 -3.11 -18.67
C ILE A 325 7.18 -4.63 -18.47
N TRP A 326 7.14 -5.09 -17.22
CA TRP A 326 7.10 -6.52 -16.87
C TRP A 326 5.72 -7.18 -17.06
N LEU A 327 4.78 -6.50 -17.73
CA LEU A 327 3.45 -7.01 -18.11
C LEU A 327 2.59 -7.40 -16.90
N THR A 328 2.03 -6.39 -16.22
CA THR A 328 1.05 -6.59 -15.15
C THR A 328 -0.39 -6.65 -15.68
N THR A 329 -1.29 -7.33 -14.97
CA THR A 329 -2.73 -7.26 -15.25
C THR A 329 -3.39 -5.95 -14.79
N ASP A 330 -2.67 -5.16 -13.98
CA ASP A 330 -3.19 -3.99 -13.27
C ASP A 330 -2.72 -2.65 -13.88
N GLU A 331 -2.47 -2.59 -15.20
CA GLU A 331 -1.95 -1.38 -15.85
C GLU A 331 -2.84 -0.14 -15.67
N PHE A 332 -4.17 -0.30 -15.71
CA PHE A 332 -5.09 0.81 -15.43
C PHE A 332 -4.95 1.35 -14.01
N TYR A 333 -4.66 0.47 -13.04
CA TYR A 333 -4.40 0.90 -11.68
C TYR A 333 -3.07 1.66 -11.58
N LEU A 334 -2.02 1.16 -12.22
CA LEU A 334 -0.71 1.84 -12.27
C LEU A 334 -0.81 3.22 -12.95
N ALA A 335 -1.58 3.32 -14.02
CA ALA A 335 -1.89 4.58 -14.69
C ALA A 335 -2.63 5.54 -13.75
N ALA A 336 -3.69 5.07 -13.07
CA ALA A 336 -4.44 5.86 -12.10
C ALA A 336 -3.58 6.29 -10.90
N ALA A 337 -2.65 5.44 -10.46
CA ALA A 337 -1.68 5.76 -9.41
C ALA A 337 -0.76 6.92 -9.83
N LEU A 338 -0.26 6.90 -11.06
CA LEU A 338 0.57 7.96 -11.62
C LEU A 338 -0.22 9.27 -11.74
N ASP A 339 -1.45 9.20 -12.23
CA ASP A 339 -2.37 10.34 -12.29
C ASP A 339 -2.71 10.89 -10.89
N ALA A 340 -2.75 10.04 -9.85
CA ALA A 340 -3.03 10.47 -8.48
C ALA A 340 -1.86 11.22 -7.80
N ILE A 341 -0.60 10.88 -8.14
CA ILE A 341 0.58 11.58 -7.58
C ILE A 341 0.92 12.87 -8.35
N THR A 342 0.56 12.93 -9.63
CA THR A 342 0.85 14.03 -10.55
C THR A 342 0.47 15.43 -10.03
N PRO A 343 -0.71 15.66 -9.43
CA PRO A 343 -1.14 17.02 -9.08
C PRO A 343 -0.39 17.59 -7.87
N TYR A 344 0.31 16.75 -7.11
CA TYR A 344 1.15 17.19 -5.99
C TYR A 344 2.42 17.94 -6.43
N MET A 345 2.74 17.96 -7.73
CA MET A 345 3.80 18.81 -8.31
C MET A 345 3.54 20.32 -8.19
N LEU A 346 2.38 20.73 -7.65
CA LEU A 346 2.12 22.08 -7.17
C LEU A 346 3.02 22.49 -5.99
N PHE A 347 3.45 21.53 -5.18
CA PHE A 347 4.34 21.77 -4.06
C PHE A 347 5.78 21.74 -4.54
N ARG A 348 6.53 22.79 -4.24
CA ARG A 348 7.93 22.96 -4.66
C ARG A 348 8.80 21.82 -4.16
N SER A 349 8.53 21.36 -2.93
CA SER A 349 9.24 20.24 -2.30
C SER A 349 9.01 18.90 -3.01
N VAL A 350 7.83 18.71 -3.61
CA VAL A 350 7.45 17.52 -4.39
C VAL A 350 7.97 17.64 -5.83
N LEU A 351 7.81 18.81 -6.46
CA LEU A 351 8.22 19.08 -7.84
C LEU A 351 9.67 18.69 -8.13
N TYR A 352 10.61 19.11 -7.28
CA TYR A 352 12.03 18.79 -7.49
C TYR A 352 12.37 17.31 -7.23
N ARG A 353 11.54 16.57 -6.49
CA ARG A 353 11.71 15.12 -6.33
C ARG A 353 11.13 14.37 -7.51
N ALA A 354 10.00 14.83 -8.02
CA ALA A 354 9.43 14.35 -9.27
C ALA A 354 10.42 14.54 -10.44
N GLU A 355 11.10 15.69 -10.52
CA GLU A 355 12.20 15.94 -11.46
C GLU A 355 13.31 14.89 -11.32
N ARG A 356 13.86 14.72 -10.12
CA ARG A 356 14.92 13.73 -9.87
C ARG A 356 14.47 12.30 -10.18
N ALA A 357 13.24 11.94 -9.84
CA ALA A 357 12.70 10.62 -10.14
C ALA A 357 12.58 10.40 -11.67
N ALA A 358 12.17 11.44 -12.41
CA ALA A 358 12.10 11.40 -13.87
C ALA A 358 13.51 11.28 -14.51
N GLU A 359 14.52 11.97 -13.97
CA GLU A 359 15.92 11.83 -14.39
C GLU A 359 16.40 10.38 -14.21
N ILE A 360 16.17 9.77 -13.04
CA ILE A 360 16.54 8.36 -12.78
C ILE A 360 15.87 7.42 -13.79
N VAL A 361 14.60 7.62 -14.08
CA VAL A 361 13.86 6.81 -15.07
C VAL A 361 14.45 6.96 -16.48
N ALA A 362 14.83 8.19 -16.86
CA ALA A 362 15.45 8.48 -18.14
C ALA A 362 16.84 7.82 -18.25
N GLU A 363 17.66 7.91 -17.19
CA GLU A 363 18.98 7.27 -17.10
C GLU A 363 18.89 5.74 -17.23
N LEU A 364 17.85 5.13 -16.67
CA LEU A 364 17.58 3.69 -16.78
C LEU A 364 17.01 3.26 -18.14
N GLY A 365 16.65 4.20 -19.01
CA GLY A 365 16.11 3.90 -20.33
C GLY A 365 14.79 3.10 -20.29
N LEU A 366 13.91 3.40 -19.32
CA LEU A 366 12.64 2.68 -19.17
C LEU A 366 11.60 3.12 -20.21
N GLU A 367 11.52 4.41 -20.53
CA GLU A 367 10.50 4.95 -21.43
C GLU A 367 10.47 4.28 -22.82
N PRO A 368 11.61 4.01 -23.49
CA PRO A 368 11.61 3.30 -24.77
C PRO A 368 11.08 1.86 -24.73
N GLN A 369 11.04 1.22 -23.56
CA GLN A 369 10.59 -0.17 -23.38
C GLN A 369 9.09 -0.28 -23.12
N MET A 370 8.41 0.83 -22.88
CA MET A 370 6.99 0.86 -22.55
C MET A 370 6.11 0.66 -23.79
N ASP A 371 4.93 0.08 -23.61
CA ASP A 371 3.88 0.12 -24.62
C ASP A 371 3.36 1.55 -24.78
N LYS A 372 3.59 2.14 -25.96
CA LYS A 372 3.22 3.53 -26.28
C LYS A 372 1.72 3.75 -26.38
N GLU A 373 0.96 2.70 -26.65
CA GLU A 373 -0.50 2.76 -26.69
C GLU A 373 -1.12 2.48 -25.31
N GLY A 374 -0.32 1.94 -24.38
CA GLY A 374 -0.75 1.53 -23.04
C GLY A 374 -1.12 2.72 -22.12
N PRO A 375 -2.02 2.50 -21.16
CA PRO A 375 -2.53 3.57 -20.28
C PRO A 375 -1.45 4.17 -19.38
N VAL A 376 -0.44 3.37 -18.97
CA VAL A 376 0.67 3.83 -18.14
C VAL A 376 1.55 4.82 -18.91
N TYR A 377 1.85 4.55 -20.18
CA TYR A 377 2.63 5.45 -21.02
C TYR A 377 1.90 6.78 -21.23
N GLN A 378 0.61 6.76 -21.53
CA GLN A 378 -0.19 7.98 -21.68
C GLN A 378 -0.18 8.83 -20.40
N SER A 379 -0.34 8.19 -19.24
CA SER A 379 -0.27 8.86 -17.93
C SER A 379 1.13 9.41 -17.64
N PHE A 380 2.17 8.70 -18.06
CA PHE A 380 3.55 9.15 -17.94
C PHE A 380 3.87 10.35 -18.84
N GLN A 381 3.31 10.42 -20.05
CA GLN A 381 3.44 11.61 -20.90
C GLN A 381 2.73 12.83 -20.30
N ARG A 382 1.54 12.65 -19.69
CA ARG A 382 0.87 13.72 -18.93
C ARG A 382 1.72 14.19 -17.75
N PHE A 383 2.25 13.25 -16.97
CA PHE A 383 3.17 13.53 -15.87
C PHE A 383 4.39 14.35 -16.34
N LYS A 384 5.09 13.91 -17.40
CA LYS A 384 6.25 14.61 -17.97
C LYS A 384 5.91 16.02 -18.44
N THR A 385 4.80 16.17 -19.15
CA THR A 385 4.32 17.46 -19.67
C THR A 385 4.08 18.41 -18.51
N LEU A 386 3.31 17.98 -17.50
CA LEU A 386 3.01 18.80 -16.34
C LEU A 386 4.27 19.14 -15.53
N LEU A 387 5.18 18.17 -15.34
CA LEU A 387 6.46 18.36 -14.65
C LEU A 387 7.28 19.46 -15.33
N SER A 388 7.43 19.40 -16.66
CA SER A 388 8.16 20.43 -17.44
C SER A 388 7.53 21.80 -17.28
N GLU A 389 6.20 21.91 -17.47
CA GLU A 389 5.47 23.17 -17.31
C GLU A 389 5.66 23.76 -15.89
N ARG A 390 5.60 22.91 -14.85
CA ARG A 390 5.75 23.38 -13.46
C ARG A 390 7.19 23.77 -13.14
N LEU A 391 8.18 23.07 -13.67
CA LEU A 391 9.58 23.45 -13.55
C LEU A 391 9.84 24.81 -14.22
N GLU A 392 9.32 25.06 -15.41
CA GLU A 392 9.45 26.34 -16.11
C GLU A 392 8.88 27.51 -15.28
N VAL A 393 7.71 27.32 -14.67
CA VAL A 393 7.08 28.28 -13.76
C VAL A 393 7.90 28.47 -12.47
N ALA A 394 8.38 27.37 -11.89
CA ALA A 394 9.19 27.39 -10.67
C ALA A 394 10.53 28.11 -10.87
N GLU A 395 11.14 27.89 -12.02
CA GLU A 395 12.35 28.57 -12.48
C GLU A 395 12.08 30.00 -12.93
N GLY A 396 10.83 30.39 -13.11
CA GLY A 396 10.46 31.75 -13.43
C GLY A 396 11.01 32.14 -14.78
N HIS A 397 10.54 31.48 -15.84
CA HIS A 397 10.64 31.97 -17.22
C HIS A 397 9.87 33.29 -17.46
N SER A 398 9.83 34.19 -16.47
CA SER A 398 10.25 35.57 -16.74
C SER A 398 11.72 35.56 -17.20
N LEU A 399 11.95 35.22 -18.47
CA LEU A 399 13.16 35.50 -19.26
C LEU A 399 14.48 35.54 -18.44
N GLY A 400 14.91 34.38 -17.93
CA GLY A 400 16.29 34.12 -17.54
C GLY A 400 16.88 34.92 -16.38
N THR A 401 16.14 35.84 -15.76
CA THR A 401 16.67 36.75 -14.74
C THR A 401 16.25 36.36 -13.32
N LYS A 402 17.19 36.35 -12.39
CA LYS A 402 16.96 36.17 -10.95
C LYS A 402 17.37 37.43 -10.22
N VAL A 403 16.74 37.67 -9.07
CA VAL A 403 17.06 38.77 -8.17
C VAL A 403 18.01 38.27 -7.09
N CYS A 404 18.96 39.10 -6.69
CA CYS A 404 19.81 38.82 -5.54
C CYS A 404 18.96 38.72 -4.26
N GLU A 405 19.13 37.66 -3.47
CA GLU A 405 18.39 37.43 -2.20
C GLU A 405 18.89 38.29 -1.03
N ASN A 406 19.72 39.30 -1.29
CA ASN A 406 20.11 40.26 -0.27
C ASN A 406 19.08 41.38 -0.28
N ALA A 407 18.33 41.56 0.82
CA ALA A 407 17.26 42.55 0.90
C ALA A 407 17.71 43.99 0.61
N LYS A 408 19.01 44.30 0.78
CA LYS A 408 19.60 45.61 0.44
C LYS A 408 20.16 45.68 -0.98
N CYS A 409 20.01 44.61 -1.77
CA CYS A 409 20.49 44.50 -3.14
C CYS A 409 19.34 44.17 -4.08
N SER A 410 19.03 45.08 -5.00
CA SER A 410 17.98 44.87 -6.01
C SER A 410 18.54 44.40 -7.35
N LYS A 411 19.76 43.83 -7.37
CA LYS A 411 20.40 43.43 -8.63
C LYS A 411 19.67 42.24 -9.23
N VAL A 412 19.18 42.45 -10.45
CA VAL A 412 18.56 41.44 -11.30
C VAL A 412 19.57 41.06 -12.38
N SER A 413 19.88 39.78 -12.54
CA SER A 413 20.86 39.30 -13.52
C SER A 413 20.45 37.93 -14.05
N LYS A 414 21.09 37.44 -15.12
CA LYS A 414 20.77 36.10 -15.61
C LYS A 414 21.12 35.04 -14.56
N SER A 415 20.36 33.95 -14.46
CA SER A 415 20.59 32.88 -13.48
C SER A 415 22.04 32.36 -13.49
N LYS A 416 22.67 32.27 -14.68
CA LYS A 416 24.07 31.84 -14.87
C LYS A 416 25.11 32.85 -14.35
N GLU A 417 24.73 34.13 -14.21
CA GLU A 417 25.59 35.22 -13.74
C GLU A 417 25.54 35.41 -12.22
N LEU A 418 24.67 34.64 -11.54
CA LEU A 418 24.45 34.73 -10.11
C LEU A 418 24.96 33.45 -9.44
N MET A 419 25.61 33.64 -8.30
CA MET A 419 26.12 32.54 -7.49
C MET A 419 25.02 31.96 -6.61
N LYS A 420 24.91 30.63 -6.59
CA LYS A 420 23.99 29.93 -5.69
C LYS A 420 24.56 29.90 -4.27
N CYS A 421 23.68 29.88 -3.26
CA CYS A 421 24.11 29.62 -1.89
C CYS A 421 24.83 28.27 -1.78
N GLY A 422 25.99 28.24 -1.11
CA GLY A 422 26.77 27.02 -0.93
C GLY A 422 26.09 25.93 -0.07
N GLY A 423 25.13 26.32 0.78
CA GLY A 423 24.33 25.39 1.58
C GLY A 423 23.15 24.82 0.79
N CYS A 424 22.04 25.56 0.74
CA CYS A 424 20.80 25.05 0.13
C CYS A 424 20.82 24.99 -1.41
N LYS A 425 21.71 25.73 -2.07
CA LYS A 425 21.76 25.88 -3.55
C LYS A 425 20.45 26.40 -4.20
N LYS A 426 19.49 26.89 -3.41
CA LYS A 426 18.16 27.34 -3.89
C LYS A 426 18.01 28.85 -4.09
N VAL A 427 18.83 29.67 -3.42
CA VAL A 427 18.80 31.13 -3.55
C VAL A 427 20.03 31.64 -4.30
N PHE A 428 19.89 32.82 -4.91
CA PHE A 428 20.89 33.42 -5.80
C PHE A 428 21.43 34.73 -5.21
N TYR A 429 22.73 34.94 -5.37
CA TYR A 429 23.43 36.15 -4.95
C TYR A 429 24.25 36.70 -6.11
N CYS A 430 24.32 38.02 -6.21
CA CYS A 430 25.18 38.64 -7.23
C CYS A 430 26.67 38.67 -6.83
N SER A 431 26.96 38.41 -5.56
CA SER A 431 28.32 38.41 -5.00
C SER A 431 28.37 37.68 -3.67
N LYS A 432 29.58 37.26 -3.28
CA LYS A 432 29.83 36.63 -1.98
C LYS A 432 29.53 37.59 -0.82
N ALA A 433 29.75 38.89 -1.02
CA ALA A 433 29.38 39.92 -0.06
C ALA A 433 27.86 39.94 0.20
N CYS A 434 27.04 39.88 -0.85
CA CYS A 434 25.59 39.82 -0.72
C CYS A 434 25.11 38.54 -0.03
N GLN A 435 25.75 37.39 -0.32
CA GLN A 435 25.49 36.15 0.40
C GLN A 435 25.78 36.30 1.90
N VAL A 436 26.96 36.79 2.27
CA VAL A 436 27.36 36.98 3.67
C VAL A 436 26.43 37.97 4.38
N GLN A 437 26.01 39.04 3.71
CA GLN A 437 25.11 40.03 4.30
C GLN A 437 23.71 39.46 4.53
N SER A 438 23.14 38.78 3.53
CA SER A 438 21.85 38.07 3.66
C SER A 438 21.93 36.94 4.71
N TRP A 439 23.09 36.31 4.87
CA TRP A 439 23.33 35.29 5.89
C TRP A 439 23.40 35.87 7.32
N LYS A 440 24.15 36.96 7.52
CA LYS A 440 24.37 37.55 8.85
C LYS A 440 23.20 38.41 9.33
N HIS A 441 22.55 39.11 8.40
CA HIS A 441 21.57 40.16 8.72
C HIS A 441 20.20 39.95 8.05
N GLY A 442 20.07 38.93 7.20
CA GLY A 442 18.81 38.60 6.53
C GLY A 442 18.18 37.30 7.07
N PRO A 443 16.98 36.94 6.56
CA PRO A 443 16.29 35.72 6.97
C PRO A 443 16.95 34.44 6.42
N HIS A 444 17.95 34.59 5.52
CA HIS A 444 18.45 33.45 4.77
C HIS A 444 19.17 32.41 5.65
N ARG A 445 19.80 32.76 6.77
CA ARG A 445 20.43 31.73 7.62
C ARG A 445 19.42 30.74 8.20
N ALA A 446 18.29 31.24 8.69
CA ALA A 446 17.20 30.41 9.20
C ALA A 446 16.57 29.59 8.06
N LEU A 447 16.28 30.25 6.93
CA LEU A 447 15.70 29.60 5.76
C LEU A 447 16.65 28.57 5.13
N CYS A 448 17.94 28.87 5.05
CA CYS A 448 18.94 27.95 4.53
C CYS A 448 18.97 26.69 5.39
N LYS A 449 18.92 26.84 6.72
CA LYS A 449 18.83 25.71 7.64
C LYS A 449 17.58 24.87 7.36
N LEU A 450 16.41 25.49 7.20
CA LEU A 450 15.16 24.79 6.81
C LEU A 450 15.21 24.13 5.43
N LEU A 451 15.95 24.71 4.49
CA LEU A 451 16.11 24.19 3.13
C LEU A 451 17.23 23.14 3.02
N THR A 452 18.14 23.06 3.99
CA THR A 452 19.24 22.08 4.07
C THR A 452 18.97 20.96 5.05
N GLU A 453 18.25 21.24 6.14
CA GLU A 453 17.66 20.21 6.98
C GLU A 453 16.54 19.60 6.15
N GLU A 454 16.63 18.29 5.92
CA GLU A 454 15.56 17.58 5.22
C GLU A 454 14.22 17.96 5.87
N PRO A 455 13.25 18.48 5.10
CA PRO A 455 11.94 18.93 5.58
C PRO A 455 11.25 17.92 6.50
N GLY A 456 11.62 16.64 6.38
CA GLY A 456 11.18 15.59 7.28
C GLY A 456 11.36 15.91 8.77
N ARG A 457 12.55 16.29 9.26
CA ARG A 457 12.84 16.23 10.72
C ARG A 457 11.94 17.06 11.63
N ALA A 458 11.47 18.22 11.17
CA ALA A 458 10.61 19.10 11.99
C ALA A 458 9.11 18.80 11.81
N GLU A 459 8.68 18.35 10.62
CA GLU A 459 7.29 17.93 10.37
C GLU A 459 6.94 16.59 11.08
N TYR A 460 7.94 15.80 11.51
CA TYR A 460 7.71 14.54 12.25
C TYR A 460 7.31 14.71 13.73
N ALA A 461 7.51 15.89 14.34
CA ALA A 461 7.29 16.08 15.78
C ALA A 461 5.88 16.60 16.14
N SER A 462 5.23 17.29 15.20
CA SER A 462 3.82 17.66 15.30
C SER A 462 2.99 16.53 14.71
N GLY A 463 2.09 15.93 15.50
CA GLY A 463 1.24 14.82 15.08
C GLY A 463 0.53 15.05 13.74
N VAL A 464 0.09 13.94 13.15
CA VAL A 464 -0.70 13.86 11.91
C VAL A 464 -1.79 14.94 11.92
N GLY A 465 -1.74 15.93 11.01
CA GLY A 465 -2.93 16.72 10.71
C GLY A 465 -2.78 18.18 10.28
N GLU A 466 -1.71 18.91 10.63
CA GLU A 466 -1.60 20.33 10.21
C GLU A 466 -0.66 20.52 9.03
N ILE A 467 -1.25 20.72 7.85
CA ILE A 467 -0.55 21.08 6.62
C ILE A 467 -0.13 22.55 6.72
N LYS A 468 1.05 22.83 7.29
CA LYS A 468 1.65 24.16 7.14
C LYS A 468 2.36 24.22 5.80
N LEU A 469 1.70 24.81 4.80
CA LEU A 469 2.36 25.12 3.53
C LEU A 469 3.60 25.96 3.81
N LEU A 470 4.76 25.51 3.30
CA LEU A 470 5.97 26.31 3.43
C LEU A 470 5.81 27.60 2.61
N PRO A 471 6.42 28.72 3.04
CA PRO A 471 6.38 29.97 2.27
C PRO A 471 6.79 29.80 0.80
N GLU A 472 7.71 28.89 0.51
CA GLU A 472 8.17 28.57 -0.84
C GLU A 472 7.13 27.82 -1.67
N ASP A 473 6.36 26.93 -1.06
CA ASP A 473 5.26 26.25 -1.74
C ASP A 473 4.15 27.26 -2.07
N TYR A 474 3.80 28.14 -1.12
CA TYR A 474 2.83 29.22 -1.38
C TYR A 474 3.26 30.11 -2.56
N LYS A 475 4.54 30.50 -2.59
CA LYS A 475 5.10 31.28 -3.71
C LYS A 475 5.00 30.52 -5.04
N LEU A 476 5.26 29.21 -5.06
CA LEU A 476 5.17 28.42 -6.28
C LEU A 476 3.72 28.26 -6.75
N VAL A 477 2.83 27.83 -5.86
CA VAL A 477 1.41 27.64 -6.16
C VAL A 477 0.81 28.93 -6.72
N ARG A 478 1.15 30.09 -6.14
CA ARG A 478 0.73 31.39 -6.66
C ARG A 478 1.23 31.67 -8.08
N LYS A 479 2.49 31.33 -8.38
CA LYS A 479 3.03 31.48 -9.75
C LYS A 479 2.34 30.54 -10.73
N ILE A 480 2.06 29.30 -10.32
CA ILE A 480 1.35 28.31 -11.13
C ILE A 480 -0.06 28.80 -11.46
N ILE A 481 -0.81 29.26 -10.46
CA ILE A 481 -2.15 29.81 -10.66
C ILE A 481 -2.10 31.00 -11.62
N HIS A 482 -1.16 31.92 -11.45
CA HIS A 482 -1.04 33.07 -12.35
C HIS A 482 -0.72 32.64 -13.80
N HIS A 483 0.20 31.69 -13.96
CA HIS A 483 0.54 31.11 -15.25
C HIS A 483 -0.69 30.46 -15.90
N ASP A 484 -1.41 29.61 -15.17
CA ASP A 484 -2.57 28.87 -15.69
C ASP A 484 -3.76 29.78 -16.03
N ILE A 485 -4.04 30.80 -15.22
CA ILE A 485 -5.06 31.82 -15.56
C ILE A 485 -4.73 32.49 -16.89
N THR A 486 -3.45 32.82 -17.08
CA THR A 486 -2.98 33.51 -18.30
C THR A 486 -3.06 32.55 -19.49
N LYS A 487 -2.65 31.29 -19.31
CA LYS A 487 -2.73 30.23 -20.33
C LYS A 487 -4.16 29.95 -20.77
N HIS A 488 -5.12 29.97 -19.84
CA HIS A 488 -6.52 29.64 -20.08
C HIS A 488 -7.45 30.88 -20.18
N SER A 489 -6.91 32.08 -20.42
CA SER A 489 -7.70 33.31 -20.36
C SER A 489 -8.85 33.34 -21.36
N GLU A 490 -8.65 32.84 -22.58
CA GLU A 490 -9.69 32.77 -23.62
C GLU A 490 -10.80 31.78 -23.24
N GLU A 491 -10.44 30.63 -22.68
CA GLU A 491 -11.38 29.61 -22.23
C GLU A 491 -12.26 30.14 -21.09
N PHE A 492 -11.67 30.90 -20.15
CA PHE A 492 -12.45 31.60 -19.12
C PHE A 492 -13.44 32.61 -19.71
N VAL A 493 -13.06 33.36 -20.75
CA VAL A 493 -13.99 34.28 -21.45
C VAL A 493 -15.16 33.49 -22.05
N MET A 494 -14.88 32.36 -22.70
CA MET A 494 -15.90 31.49 -23.30
C MET A 494 -16.84 30.87 -22.24
N LEU A 495 -16.28 30.38 -21.13
CA LEU A 495 -17.06 29.83 -20.02
C LEU A 495 -17.98 30.88 -19.40
N ARG A 496 -17.51 32.12 -19.24
CA ARG A 496 -18.33 33.25 -18.77
C ARG A 496 -19.46 33.57 -19.75
N ALA A 497 -19.18 33.63 -21.04
CA ALA A 497 -20.20 33.86 -22.07
C ALA A 497 -21.29 32.77 -22.03
N LYS A 498 -20.89 31.50 -21.91
CA LYS A 498 -21.84 30.38 -21.76
C LYS A 498 -22.70 30.51 -20.50
N LEU A 499 -22.09 30.88 -19.36
CA LEU A 499 -22.83 31.11 -18.12
C LEU A 499 -23.89 32.20 -18.29
N LEU A 500 -23.54 33.33 -18.91
CA LEU A 500 -24.46 34.43 -19.20
C LEU A 500 -25.64 34.00 -20.06
N MET A 501 -25.37 33.26 -21.14
CA MET A 501 -26.42 32.78 -22.02
C MET A 501 -27.38 31.82 -21.30
N SER A 502 -26.84 30.96 -20.41
CA SER A 502 -27.65 30.02 -19.62
C SER A 502 -28.43 30.68 -18.49
N LYS A 503 -27.96 31.82 -17.97
CA LYS A 503 -28.54 32.53 -16.84
C LYS A 503 -28.43 34.05 -17.06
N PRO A 504 -29.31 34.64 -17.91
CA PRO A 504 -29.21 36.05 -18.34
C PRO A 504 -29.28 37.07 -17.20
N ASN A 505 -29.90 36.68 -16.07
CA ASN A 505 -30.02 37.52 -14.87
C ASN A 505 -28.81 37.40 -13.92
N THR A 506 -27.74 36.70 -14.32
CA THR A 506 -26.52 36.60 -13.51
C THR A 506 -25.71 37.88 -13.64
N ASP A 507 -25.49 38.58 -12.53
CA ASP A 507 -24.59 39.73 -12.51
C ASP A 507 -23.15 39.28 -12.78
N LEU A 508 -22.58 39.75 -13.89
CA LEU A 508 -21.20 39.44 -14.32
C LEU A 508 -20.15 39.92 -13.33
N ALA A 509 -20.48 40.93 -12.54
CA ALA A 509 -19.59 41.42 -11.51
C ALA A 509 -19.41 40.38 -10.38
N ILE A 510 -20.24 39.34 -10.37
CA ILE A 510 -20.32 38.28 -9.36
C ILE A 510 -20.05 36.92 -10.05
N VAL A 511 -18.93 36.78 -10.77
CA VAL A 511 -18.48 35.48 -11.33
C VAL A 511 -17.02 35.25 -10.97
N ALA A 512 -16.72 34.11 -10.34
CA ALA A 512 -15.38 33.70 -10.00
C ALA A 512 -14.82 32.68 -11.01
N SER A 513 -13.56 32.86 -11.40
CA SER A 513 -12.78 31.84 -12.11
C SER A 513 -12.29 30.81 -11.10
N VAL A 514 -12.56 29.53 -11.36
CA VAL A 514 -12.18 28.41 -10.48
C VAL A 514 -11.16 27.54 -11.21
N LEU A 515 -10.06 27.25 -10.53
CA LEU A 515 -9.04 26.29 -10.96
C LEU A 515 -8.98 25.15 -9.94
N ASP A 516 -9.28 23.93 -10.39
CA ASP A 516 -9.23 22.71 -9.59
C ASP A 516 -8.05 21.84 -10.05
N TYR A 517 -7.10 21.68 -9.13
CA TYR A 517 -5.87 20.93 -9.31
C TYR A 517 -5.91 19.53 -8.69
N THR A 518 -7.11 19.00 -8.42
CA THR A 518 -7.25 17.70 -7.76
C THR A 518 -6.95 16.53 -8.70
N GLY A 519 -7.19 16.72 -10.01
CA GLY A 519 -6.95 15.70 -11.03
C GLY A 519 -5.59 15.85 -11.71
N PRO A 520 -5.20 14.84 -12.52
CA PRO A 520 -3.97 14.90 -13.33
C PRO A 520 -4.00 16.05 -14.35
N GLU A 521 -5.20 16.50 -14.70
CA GLU A 521 -5.44 17.65 -15.57
C GLU A 521 -6.07 18.78 -14.77
N LEU A 522 -5.65 20.01 -15.07
CA LEU A 522 -6.27 21.22 -14.54
C LEU A 522 -7.71 21.30 -15.04
N LYS A 523 -8.67 21.29 -14.11
CA LYS A 523 -10.07 21.60 -14.42
C LYS A 523 -10.32 23.06 -14.17
N ILE A 524 -10.77 23.77 -15.20
CA ILE A 524 -11.21 25.16 -15.05
C ILE A 524 -12.74 25.25 -15.13
N SER A 525 -13.31 26.13 -14.33
CA SER A 525 -14.74 26.42 -14.37
C SER A 525 -15.00 27.88 -14.00
N VAL A 526 -16.25 28.29 -14.19
CA VAL A 526 -16.74 29.58 -13.69
C VAL A 526 -17.92 29.30 -12.79
N GLU A 527 -17.92 29.91 -11.62
CA GLU A 527 -19.00 29.77 -10.64
C GLU A 527 -19.55 31.15 -10.31
N PRO A 528 -20.86 31.27 -10.00
CA PRO A 528 -21.38 32.49 -9.39
C PRO A 528 -20.51 32.82 -8.18
N ASP A 529 -19.96 34.04 -8.14
CA ASP A 529 -19.11 34.47 -7.06
C ASP A 529 -19.87 34.29 -5.74
N PRO A 530 -19.39 33.43 -4.83
CA PRO A 530 -20.13 33.05 -3.62
C PRO A 530 -20.32 34.20 -2.62
N VAL A 531 -19.95 35.43 -2.98
CA VAL A 531 -19.72 36.55 -2.07
C VAL A 531 -20.46 37.83 -2.47
N GLY A 532 -20.87 38.02 -3.73
CA GLY A 532 -21.35 39.34 -4.18
C GLY A 532 -20.28 40.42 -4.07
N THR A 533 -19.00 40.06 -4.27
CA THR A 533 -17.83 40.94 -4.05
C THR A 533 -17.67 42.09 -5.04
N SER A 534 -18.58 42.23 -6.01
CA SER A 534 -18.57 43.32 -6.98
C SER A 534 -18.55 44.72 -6.37
N PHE A 535 -18.92 44.87 -5.09
CA PHE A 535 -18.99 46.18 -4.41
C PHE A 535 -17.86 46.48 -3.42
N ALA A 536 -16.94 45.56 -3.12
CA ALA A 536 -15.82 45.85 -2.22
C ALA A 536 -14.63 46.40 -3.02
N VAL A 537 -14.67 47.69 -3.36
CA VAL A 537 -13.52 48.42 -3.88
C VAL A 537 -12.39 48.31 -2.83
N TRP A 538 -11.28 47.68 -3.21
CA TRP A 538 -10.08 47.57 -2.38
C TRP A 538 -9.47 48.97 -2.20
N GLY A 539 -9.95 49.68 -1.18
CA GLY A 539 -9.59 51.05 -0.82
C GLY A 539 -10.02 51.37 0.62
N ASP A 540 -11.13 50.78 1.07
CA ASP A 540 -11.59 50.86 2.45
C ASP A 540 -11.16 49.59 3.20
N GLY A 541 -10.69 49.71 4.45
CA GLY A 541 -10.04 48.64 5.24
C GLY A 541 -10.84 47.36 5.55
N ASP A 542 -11.93 47.08 4.82
CA ASP A 542 -12.84 45.95 4.99
C ASP A 542 -12.60 44.76 4.04
N GLY A 543 -11.65 44.86 3.09
CA GLY A 543 -11.31 43.78 2.14
C GLY A 543 -10.89 42.45 2.79
N HIS A 544 -10.35 42.51 4.01
CA HIS A 544 -9.99 41.31 4.77
C HIS A 544 -11.22 40.56 5.33
N LYS A 545 -12.30 41.27 5.68
CA LYS A 545 -13.54 40.65 6.19
C LYS A 545 -14.31 39.93 5.09
N THR A 546 -14.32 40.47 3.88
CA THR A 546 -14.92 39.80 2.71
C THR A 546 -14.18 38.50 2.39
N LEU A 547 -12.84 38.48 2.42
CA LEU A 547 -12.03 37.28 2.22
C LEU A 547 -12.28 36.20 3.29
N LEU A 548 -12.27 36.57 4.57
CA LEU A 548 -12.59 35.64 5.67
C LEU A 548 -13.99 35.03 5.50
N GLY A 549 -14.96 35.83 5.06
CA GLY A 549 -16.29 35.36 4.70
C GLY A 549 -16.31 34.38 3.49
N MET A 550 -15.35 34.49 2.56
CA MET A 550 -15.15 33.50 1.49
C MET A 550 -14.65 32.18 2.05
N VAL A 551 -13.59 32.22 2.87
CA VAL A 551 -13.00 31.03 3.50
C VAL A 551 -14.09 30.27 4.26
N GLU A 552 -14.85 30.99 5.09
CA GLU A 552 -15.85 30.39 5.96
C GLU A 552 -17.01 29.76 5.17
N ARG A 553 -17.47 30.40 4.09
CA ARG A 553 -18.54 29.82 3.25
C ARG A 553 -18.09 28.63 2.42
N VAL A 554 -16.85 28.60 1.93
CA VAL A 554 -16.36 27.41 1.24
C VAL A 554 -16.14 26.27 2.24
N LYS A 555 -15.71 26.57 3.47
CA LYS A 555 -15.74 25.60 4.59
C LYS A 555 -17.17 25.09 4.84
N GLN A 556 -18.18 25.97 4.88
CA GLN A 556 -19.59 25.59 5.07
C GLN A 556 -20.20 24.76 3.93
N LYS A 557 -19.85 25.04 2.66
CA LYS A 557 -20.32 24.25 1.51
C LYS A 557 -19.74 22.84 1.46
N GLY A 558 -18.73 22.57 2.29
CA GLY A 558 -17.95 21.34 2.23
C GLY A 558 -16.98 21.37 1.05
N VAL A 559 -15.74 21.00 1.33
CA VAL A 559 -14.75 20.74 0.28
C VAL A 559 -14.95 19.28 -0.15
N PRO A 560 -15.09 18.97 -1.45
CA PRO A 560 -15.12 17.59 -1.92
C PRO A 560 -13.95 16.79 -1.35
N SER A 561 -14.21 15.57 -0.87
CA SER A 561 -13.14 14.72 -0.33
C SER A 561 -12.07 14.47 -1.39
N GLY A 562 -10.80 14.62 -1.02
CA GLY A 562 -9.65 14.41 -1.92
C GLY A 562 -9.17 15.66 -2.65
N MET A 563 -9.79 16.83 -2.46
CA MET A 563 -9.35 18.08 -3.10
C MET A 563 -7.94 18.51 -2.66
N ILE A 564 -7.05 18.76 -3.63
CA ILE A 564 -5.64 19.11 -3.36
C ILE A 564 -5.47 20.63 -3.23
N VAL A 565 -5.78 21.37 -4.30
CA VAL A 565 -5.79 22.83 -4.33
C VAL A 565 -6.95 23.30 -5.21
N ARG A 566 -7.73 24.23 -4.69
CA ARG A 566 -8.77 24.95 -5.45
C ARG A 566 -8.53 26.44 -5.33
N ALA A 567 -8.33 27.12 -6.46
CA ALA A 567 -8.16 28.58 -6.50
C ALA A 567 -9.43 29.25 -7.03
N VAL A 568 -9.89 30.28 -6.33
CA VAL A 568 -11.11 31.04 -6.68
C VAL A 568 -10.72 32.51 -6.85
N LEU A 569 -11.01 33.08 -8.03
CA LEU A 569 -10.55 34.42 -8.42
C LEU A 569 -11.75 35.29 -8.84
N PRO A 570 -12.04 36.38 -8.12
CA PRO A 570 -13.13 37.29 -8.48
C PRO A 570 -12.90 38.02 -9.82
N TYR A 571 -13.98 38.41 -10.48
CA TYR A 571 -13.96 39.17 -11.73
C TYR A 571 -13.29 40.55 -11.58
N GLY A 572 -12.60 41.02 -12.63
CA GLY A 572 -12.01 42.37 -12.68
C GLY A 572 -10.70 42.57 -11.89
N VAL A 573 -10.29 41.59 -11.09
CA VAL A 573 -9.03 41.65 -10.36
C VAL A 573 -7.88 41.34 -11.33
N LYS A 574 -7.11 42.37 -11.73
CA LYS A 574 -5.76 42.13 -12.28
C LYS A 574 -5.03 41.24 -11.27
N PRO A 575 -4.16 40.31 -11.69
CA PRO A 575 -3.54 39.28 -10.82
C PRO A 575 -2.58 39.77 -9.70
N TYR A 576 -2.74 41.02 -9.25
CA TYR A 576 -2.08 41.67 -8.14
C TYR A 576 -2.94 41.68 -6.87
N PRO A 577 -2.30 41.61 -5.70
CA PRO A 577 -2.02 40.32 -5.09
C PRO A 577 -3.33 39.58 -4.80
N CYS A 578 -3.71 38.62 -5.65
CA CYS A 578 -4.76 37.69 -5.29
C CYS A 578 -4.35 36.98 -3.99
N GLU A 579 -5.06 37.23 -2.90
CA GLU A 579 -4.99 36.37 -1.73
C GLU A 579 -5.53 35.02 -2.17
N LEU A 580 -4.60 34.07 -2.30
CA LEU A 580 -4.90 32.69 -2.67
C LEU A 580 -5.79 32.14 -1.57
N LEU A 581 -7.05 31.85 -1.90
CA LEU A 581 -7.89 31.01 -1.07
C LEU A 581 -7.45 29.56 -1.26
N LEU A 582 -6.27 29.21 -0.73
CA LEU A 582 -5.83 27.82 -0.68
C LEU A 582 -6.64 27.10 0.38
N ILE A 583 -7.72 26.46 -0.05
CA ILE A 583 -8.41 25.51 0.81
C ILE A 583 -7.67 24.18 0.67
N ALA A 584 -6.51 24.10 1.33
CA ALA A 584 -6.05 22.82 1.80
C ALA A 584 -7.02 22.40 2.90
N HIS A 585 -7.57 21.20 2.83
CA HIS A 585 -8.56 20.72 3.79
C HIS A 585 -7.96 20.71 5.22
N GLU A 586 -8.17 21.77 6.00
CA GLU A 586 -8.02 21.75 7.45
C GLU A 586 -9.26 21.06 8.04
N ASN A 587 -9.03 20.06 8.89
CA ASN A 587 -10.03 19.17 9.48
C ASN A 587 -11.32 19.90 9.91
N VAL A 588 -12.45 19.57 9.25
CA VAL A 588 -13.76 19.58 9.90
C VAL A 588 -13.98 18.13 10.35
N HIS A 589 -14.20 18.00 11.66
CA HIS A 589 -14.17 16.80 12.50
C HIS A 589 -14.74 15.50 11.92
#